data_AF-A0A818F2V5-F1
#
_entry.id   AF-A0A818F2V5-F1
#
_cell.length_a   1.000
_cell.length_b   1.000
_cell.length_c   1.000
_cell.angle_alpha   90.00
_cell.angle_beta   90.00
_cell.angle_gamma   90.00
#
_symmetry.space_group_name_H-M   'P 1'
#
loop_
_entity.id
_entity.type
_entity.pdbx_description
1 polymer ?
#
loop_
_entity_poly.entity_id
_entity_poly.type
_entity_poly.pdbx_seq_one_letter_code
_entity_poly.pdbx_strand_id
1 'polypeptide(L)'
;MMVQLMPQLYHNLTSLCSADNGFYYKDVQLDSTKYRIFNYRLCSYTSFNSHPSALNCRGTMFNINDPDNVLLVSLPPEKFFNYEEGNDCEQHELGQLGDQMTKIDGSLISTFLHFNKNNQPIVRLKSKASLISSQSCEAMELLNGTVTC
;
A
#
# COMPACT_ATOMS: atom_id res chain seq x y z
N MET A 1 21.95 9.41 -1.42
CA MET A 1 21.60 8.10 -2.02
C MET A 1 20.11 7.81 -1.80
N MET A 2 19.20 8.65 -2.32
CA MET A 2 17.72 8.46 -2.20
C MET A 2 17.03 8.22 -3.55
N VAL A 3 17.69 8.55 -4.67
CA VAL A 3 17.09 8.49 -6.01
C VAL A 3 16.95 7.06 -6.55
N GLN A 4 17.69 6.08 -6.00
CA GLN A 4 17.66 4.67 -6.45
C GLN A 4 16.63 3.77 -5.74
N LEU A 5 16.09 4.17 -4.57
CA LEU A 5 15.17 3.32 -3.79
C LEU A 5 13.75 3.24 -4.37
N MET A 6 13.23 4.34 -4.91
CA MET A 6 11.88 4.39 -5.48
C MET A 6 11.74 3.53 -6.76
N PRO A 7 12.70 3.56 -7.71
CA PRO A 7 12.67 2.64 -8.86
C PRO A 7 12.71 1.17 -8.44
N GLN A 8 13.53 0.83 -7.43
CA GLN A 8 13.70 -0.56 -7.01
C GLN A 8 12.44 -1.15 -6.39
N LEU A 9 11.75 -0.42 -5.51
CA LEU A 9 10.51 -0.89 -4.89
C LEU A 9 9.42 -1.15 -5.96
N TYR A 10 9.23 -0.19 -6.87
CA TYR A 10 8.26 -0.34 -7.95
C TYR A 10 8.57 -1.53 -8.86
N HIS A 11 9.85 -1.69 -9.22
CA HIS A 11 10.32 -2.82 -10.02
C HIS A 11 10.08 -4.16 -9.31
N ASN A 12 10.48 -4.29 -8.04
CA ASN A 12 10.28 -5.50 -7.24
C ASN A 12 8.80 -5.89 -7.17
N LEU A 13 7.92 -4.93 -6.89
CA LEU A 13 6.48 -5.18 -6.77
C LEU A 13 5.83 -5.56 -8.11
N THR A 14 6.29 -4.96 -9.21
CA THR A 14 5.82 -5.31 -10.58
C THR A 14 6.25 -6.72 -10.96
N SER A 15 7.52 -7.07 -10.70
CA SER A 15 8.06 -8.42 -10.92
C SER A 15 7.35 -9.45 -10.05
N LEU A 16 7.07 -9.13 -8.78
CA LEU A 16 6.31 -9.98 -7.86
C LEU A 16 4.92 -10.33 -8.40
N CYS A 17 4.16 -9.34 -8.86
CA CYS A 17 2.82 -9.57 -9.43
C CYS A 17 2.84 -10.37 -10.74
N SER A 18 4.01 -10.47 -11.38
CA SER A 18 4.19 -11.29 -12.59
C SER A 18 4.64 -12.72 -12.25
N ALA A 19 5.29 -12.91 -11.10
CA ALA A 19 5.88 -14.18 -10.68
C ALA A 19 4.94 -15.02 -9.80
N ASP A 20 4.12 -14.39 -8.95
CA ASP A 20 3.24 -15.07 -8.00
C ASP A 20 1.80 -14.52 -8.09
N ASN A 21 0.87 -15.41 -8.45
CA ASN A 21 -0.56 -15.11 -8.66
C ASN A 21 -1.30 -14.68 -7.38
N GLY A 22 -0.70 -14.88 -6.21
CA GLY A 22 -1.23 -14.36 -4.94
C GLY A 22 -1.14 -12.83 -4.88
N PHE A 23 -0.20 -12.22 -5.58
CA PHE A 23 0.01 -10.78 -5.65
C PHE A 23 -0.54 -10.20 -6.95
N TYR A 24 -1.00 -8.95 -6.89
CA TYR A 24 -1.52 -8.25 -8.05
C TYR A 24 -1.40 -6.74 -7.87
N TYR A 25 -1.60 -6.00 -8.95
CA TYR A 25 -1.85 -4.57 -8.88
C TYR A 25 -3.13 -4.22 -9.61
N LYS A 26 -3.65 -3.03 -9.32
CA LYS A 26 -4.69 -2.42 -10.15
C LYS A 26 -4.34 -0.99 -10.47
N ASP A 27 -4.68 -0.59 -11.69
CA ASP A 27 -4.57 0.80 -12.11
C ASP A 27 -5.89 1.51 -11.85
N VAL A 28 -5.82 2.74 -11.33
CA VAL A 28 -6.97 3.59 -11.04
C VAL A 28 -6.70 4.97 -11.62
N GLN A 29 -7.65 5.49 -12.39
CA GLN A 29 -7.62 6.86 -12.89
C GLN A 29 -8.32 7.79 -11.89
N LEU A 30 -7.68 8.89 -11.52
CA LEU A 30 -8.28 9.98 -10.76
C LEU A 30 -7.86 11.31 -11.38
N ASP A 31 -8.83 12.07 -11.88
CA ASP A 31 -8.58 13.26 -12.71
C ASP A 31 -7.60 12.95 -13.85
N SER A 32 -6.51 13.71 -13.98
CA SER A 32 -5.44 13.50 -14.96
C SER A 32 -4.33 12.55 -14.48
N THR A 33 -4.48 11.94 -13.30
CA THR A 33 -3.45 11.07 -12.70
C THR A 33 -3.83 9.60 -12.73
N LYS A 34 -2.97 8.77 -13.31
CA LYS A 34 -3.04 7.32 -13.28
C LYS A 34 -2.23 6.79 -12.10
N TYR A 35 -2.90 6.10 -11.19
CA TYR A 35 -2.27 5.46 -10.04
C TYR A 35 -2.23 3.95 -10.21
N ARG A 36 -1.18 3.30 -9.68
CA ARG A 36 -1.08 1.84 -9.53
C ARG A 36 -1.04 1.48 -8.07
N ILE A 37 -1.97 0.64 -7.62
CA ILE A 37 -2.05 0.14 -6.24
C ILE A 37 -1.67 -1.33 -6.23
N PHE A 38 -0.61 -1.67 -5.51
CA PHE A 38 -0.15 -3.04 -5.31
C PHE A 38 -0.86 -3.69 -4.12
N ASN A 39 -1.32 -4.93 -4.29
CA ASN A 39 -2.06 -5.66 -3.27
C ASN A 39 -1.88 -7.18 -3.43
N TYR A 40 -2.47 -7.95 -2.52
CA TYR A 40 -2.49 -9.41 -2.57
C TYR A 40 -3.89 -9.97 -2.27
N ARG A 41 -4.12 -11.21 -2.70
CA ARG A 41 -5.31 -12.02 -2.40
C ARG A 41 -5.01 -12.91 -1.19
N LEU A 42 -4.68 -14.17 -1.45
CA LEU A 42 -4.30 -15.16 -0.45
C LEU A 42 -2.84 -15.52 -0.71
N CYS A 43 -1.95 -15.13 0.20
CA CYS A 43 -0.52 -15.42 0.14
C CYS A 43 -0.10 -16.08 1.45
N SER A 44 0.78 -17.08 1.38
CA SER A 44 1.34 -17.71 2.57
C SER A 44 2.44 -16.85 3.20
N TYR A 45 2.82 -17.16 4.44
CA TYR A 45 4.02 -16.59 5.06
C TYR A 45 5.24 -16.73 4.15
N THR A 46 5.43 -17.90 3.54
CA THR A 46 6.52 -18.17 2.60
C THR A 46 6.45 -17.26 1.38
N SER A 47 5.28 -17.10 0.74
CA SER A 47 5.12 -16.20 -0.42
C SER A 47 5.59 -14.76 -0.12
N PHE A 48 5.32 -14.26 1.08
CA PHE A 48 5.75 -12.94 1.53
C PHE A 48 7.25 -12.82 1.84
N ASN A 49 7.89 -13.90 2.28
CA ASN A 49 9.30 -13.89 2.69
C ASN A 49 10.25 -14.39 1.58
N SER A 50 9.74 -15.06 0.56
CA SER A 50 10.55 -15.56 -0.57
C SER A 50 10.85 -14.52 -1.64
N HIS A 51 10.17 -13.36 -1.63
CA HIS A 51 10.27 -12.36 -2.68
C HIS A 51 10.70 -10.98 -2.15
N PRO A 52 11.57 -10.25 -2.87
CA PRO A 52 11.91 -8.88 -2.53
C PRO A 52 10.67 -7.98 -2.43
N SER A 53 10.60 -7.19 -1.37
CA SER A 53 9.53 -6.20 -1.15
C SER A 53 8.11 -6.76 -1.08
N ALA A 54 7.89 -8.08 -1.00
CA ALA A 54 6.53 -8.63 -0.96
C ALA A 54 5.72 -8.19 0.26
N LEU A 55 6.37 -7.94 1.41
CA LEU A 55 5.73 -7.33 2.58
C LEU A 55 5.15 -5.94 2.28
N ASN A 56 5.73 -5.19 1.34
CA ASN A 56 5.22 -3.89 0.87
C ASN A 56 4.10 -4.02 -0.17
N CYS A 57 3.72 -5.22 -0.62
CA CYS A 57 2.62 -5.43 -1.57
C CYS A 57 1.24 -5.35 -0.90
N ARG A 58 1.06 -4.42 0.05
CA ARG A 58 -0.13 -4.26 0.91
C ARG A 58 -0.70 -2.84 0.83
N GLY A 59 -1.09 -2.43 -0.37
CA GLY A 59 -1.75 -1.14 -0.62
C GLY A 59 -0.80 0.01 -0.94
N THR A 60 0.48 -0.29 -1.19
CA THR A 60 1.46 0.68 -1.71
C THR A 60 0.98 1.22 -3.06
N MET A 61 1.07 2.54 -3.23
CA MET A 61 0.53 3.22 -4.41
C MET A 61 1.56 4.13 -5.07
N PHE A 62 1.61 4.06 -6.40
CA PHE A 62 2.48 4.89 -7.22
C PHE A 62 1.67 5.72 -8.21
N ASN A 63 2.13 6.93 -8.53
CA ASN A 63 1.74 7.67 -9.73
C ASN A 63 2.58 7.14 -10.91
N ILE A 64 1.90 6.68 -11.95
CA ILE A 64 2.50 6.05 -13.13
C ILE A 64 2.21 6.83 -14.42
N ASN A 65 1.92 8.14 -14.31
CA ASN A 65 1.73 9.01 -15.48
C ASN A 65 2.98 9.07 -16.37
N ASP A 66 4.16 9.07 -15.75
CA ASP A 66 5.45 9.07 -16.42
C ASP A 66 6.11 7.69 -16.20
N PRO A 67 6.21 6.85 -17.25
CA PRO A 67 6.88 5.55 -17.16
C PRO A 67 8.36 5.63 -16.76
N ASP A 68 9.03 6.74 -17.10
CA ASP A 68 10.45 6.96 -16.80
C ASP A 68 10.64 7.57 -15.40
N ASN A 69 9.57 8.10 -14.79
CA ASN A 69 9.59 8.74 -13.48
C ASN A 69 8.35 8.37 -12.63
N VAL A 70 8.27 7.09 -12.25
CA VAL A 70 7.23 6.59 -11.36
C VAL A 70 7.44 7.11 -9.93
N LEU A 71 6.41 7.72 -9.34
CA LEU A 71 6.50 8.35 -8.01
C LEU A 71 5.73 7.55 -6.97
N LEU A 72 6.37 7.22 -5.84
CA LEU A 72 5.70 6.66 -4.67
C LEU A 72 4.81 7.74 -4.03
N VAL A 73 3.50 7.51 -3.95
CA VAL A 73 2.54 8.50 -3.42
C VAL A 73 1.85 8.06 -2.13
N SER A 74 1.91 6.76 -1.79
CA SER A 74 1.39 6.25 -0.52
C SER A 74 2.12 4.96 -0.13
N LEU A 75 2.64 4.90 1.09
CA LEU A 75 3.34 3.76 1.66
C LEU A 75 2.68 3.36 2.99
N PRO A 76 1.63 2.53 2.98
CA PRO A 76 1.05 1.97 4.20
C PRO A 76 2.04 1.03 4.91
N PRO A 77 1.80 0.67 6.18
CA PRO A 77 2.64 -0.30 6.88
C PRO A 77 2.74 -1.63 6.12
N GLU A 78 3.94 -2.21 6.15
CA GLU A 78 4.24 -3.53 5.60
C GLU A 78 3.31 -4.60 6.18
N LYS A 79 3.13 -5.72 5.46
CA LYS A 79 2.48 -6.91 6.02
C LYS A 79 3.28 -7.36 7.24
N PHE A 80 2.63 -7.34 8.39
CA PHE A 80 3.08 -8.04 9.59
C PHE A 80 2.19 -9.25 9.84
N PHE A 81 2.69 -10.18 10.65
CA PHE A 81 2.03 -11.44 10.97
C PHE A 81 1.67 -11.45 12.45
N ASN A 82 0.69 -12.26 12.82
CA ASN A 82 0.46 -12.54 14.23
C ASN A 82 1.67 -13.27 14.81
N TYR A 83 1.83 -13.20 16.14
CA TYR A 83 2.76 -14.06 16.85
C TYR A 83 2.42 -15.53 16.52
N GLU A 84 3.43 -16.35 16.20
CA GLU A 84 3.29 -17.75 15.77
C GLU A 84 2.61 -18.00 14.40
N GLU A 85 2.38 -16.97 13.57
CA GLU A 85 1.96 -17.15 12.18
C GLU A 85 3.19 -17.32 11.25
N GLY A 86 3.54 -18.57 10.88
CA GLY A 86 4.68 -18.88 10.01
C GLY A 86 5.12 -20.34 10.06
N ASN A 87 6.30 -20.66 9.49
CA ASN A 87 6.87 -22.02 9.44
C ASN A 87 7.11 -22.62 10.85
N ASP A 88 6.07 -23.29 11.37
CA ASP A 88 6.11 -24.28 12.46
C ASP A 88 6.82 -23.86 13.76
N CYS A 89 6.52 -22.67 14.30
CA CYS A 89 6.92 -22.25 15.66
C CYS A 89 8.45 -22.19 15.94
N GLU A 90 9.32 -22.47 14.97
CA GLU A 90 10.78 -22.59 15.18
C GLU A 90 11.57 -21.29 14.93
N GLN A 91 10.92 -20.20 14.50
CA GLN A 91 11.60 -18.94 14.12
C GLN A 91 11.02 -17.69 14.76
N HIS A 92 10.44 -17.80 15.95
CA HIS A 92 10.30 -16.64 16.82
C HIS A 92 11.38 -16.76 17.88
N GLU A 93 12.61 -16.31 17.58
CA GLU A 93 13.46 -15.81 18.66
C GLU A 93 12.56 -14.91 19.49
N LEU A 94 12.44 -15.14 20.80
CA LEU A 94 11.64 -14.33 21.72
C LEU A 94 12.02 -12.88 21.48
N GLY A 95 11.27 -12.23 20.58
CA GLY A 95 11.61 -10.92 20.10
C GLY A 95 11.55 -10.01 21.31
N GLN A 96 12.54 -9.16 21.48
CA GLN A 96 12.36 -8.08 22.44
C GLN A 96 11.20 -7.23 21.94
N LEU A 97 10.08 -7.28 22.67
CA LEU A 97 8.96 -6.38 22.44
C LEU A 97 9.49 -4.96 22.60
N GLY A 98 9.63 -4.25 21.49
CA GLY A 98 10.10 -2.86 21.48
C GLY A 98 8.99 -1.90 21.89
N ASP A 99 7.85 -1.99 21.20
CA ASP A 99 6.68 -1.14 21.42
C ASP A 99 5.39 -1.95 21.25
N GLN A 100 4.31 -1.45 21.87
CA GLN A 100 2.97 -1.98 21.70
C GLN A 100 1.98 -0.86 21.40
N MET A 101 0.97 -1.17 20.59
CA MET A 101 -0.08 -0.23 20.23
C MET A 101 -1.44 -0.91 20.34
N THR A 102 -2.48 -0.16 20.70
CA THR A 102 -3.85 -0.67 20.62
C THR A 102 -4.19 -1.01 19.18
N LYS A 103 -4.47 -2.29 18.90
CA LYS A 103 -4.90 -2.74 17.58
C LYS A 103 -6.39 -2.42 17.38
N ILE A 104 -6.66 -1.22 16.87
CA ILE A 104 -8.03 -0.76 16.58
C ILE A 104 -8.63 -1.63 15.48
N ASP A 105 -9.88 -2.07 15.68
CA ASP A 105 -10.63 -2.87 14.72
C ASP A 105 -11.39 -1.96 13.75
N GLY A 106 -10.92 -1.91 12.50
CA GLY A 106 -11.46 -1.02 11.48
C GLY A 106 -10.78 -1.24 10.14
N SER A 107 -10.95 -0.28 9.23
CA SER A 107 -10.31 -0.31 7.91
C SER A 107 -9.09 0.62 7.87
N LEU A 108 -7.97 0.11 7.37
CA LEU A 108 -6.77 0.91 7.16
C LEU A 108 -7.04 2.02 6.13
N ILE A 109 -6.82 3.26 6.55
CA ILE A 109 -6.84 4.46 5.70
C ILE A 109 -5.41 5.01 5.60
N SER A 110 -4.98 5.40 4.40
CA SER A 110 -3.66 5.98 4.15
C SER A 110 -3.79 7.26 3.35
N THR A 111 -2.94 8.24 3.66
CA THR A 111 -2.86 9.52 2.94
C THR A 111 -2.07 9.36 1.63
N PHE A 112 -2.37 10.26 0.69
CA PHE A 112 -1.54 10.51 -0.48
C PHE A 112 -1.74 11.95 -0.96
N LEU A 113 -0.71 12.51 -1.61
CA LEU A 113 -0.80 13.81 -2.25
C LEU A 113 -1.34 13.66 -3.67
N HIS A 114 -2.35 14.44 -4.04
CA HIS A 114 -2.95 14.46 -5.37
C HIS A 114 -3.01 15.89 -5.91
N PHE A 115 -2.78 16.06 -7.21
CA PHE A 115 -2.99 17.34 -7.89
C PHE A 115 -4.35 17.31 -8.57
N ASN A 116 -5.27 18.17 -8.12
CA ASN A 116 -6.62 18.24 -8.68
C ASN A 116 -6.60 18.80 -10.12
N LYS A 117 -7.76 18.88 -10.76
CA LYS A 117 -7.93 19.43 -12.13
C LYS A 117 -7.35 20.84 -12.33
N ASN A 118 -7.22 21.64 -11.26
CA ASN A 118 -6.65 22.99 -11.29
C ASN A 118 -5.15 22.99 -10.96
N ASN A 119 -4.49 21.82 -10.97
CA ASN A 119 -3.10 21.61 -10.60
C ASN A 119 -2.76 22.08 -9.17
N GLN A 120 -3.74 22.03 -8.26
CA GLN A 120 -3.53 22.35 -6.85
C GLN A 120 -3.28 21.07 -6.04
N PRO A 121 -2.26 21.06 -5.16
CA PRO A 121 -2.01 19.93 -4.29
C PRO A 121 -3.11 19.81 -3.23
N ILE A 122 -3.71 18.63 -3.12
CA ILE A 122 -4.71 18.27 -2.12
C ILE A 122 -4.31 16.95 -1.44
N VAL A 123 -4.54 16.87 -0.14
CA VAL A 123 -4.41 15.60 0.59
C VAL A 123 -5.66 14.77 0.32
N ARG A 124 -5.47 13.52 -0.08
CA ARG A 124 -6.54 12.54 -0.23
C ARG A 124 -6.26 11.30 0.61
N LEU A 125 -7.31 10.55 0.85
CA LEU A 125 -7.31 9.33 1.63
C LEU A 125 -7.74 8.16 0.75
N LYS A 126 -7.13 7.00 1.02
CA LYS A 126 -7.49 5.73 0.39
C LYS A 126 -7.61 4.63 1.43
N SER A 127 -8.43 3.64 1.16
CA SER A 127 -8.40 2.38 1.92
C SER A 127 -7.20 1.52 1.48
N LYS A 128 -7.05 0.33 2.05
CA LYS A 128 -5.99 -0.64 1.69
C LYS A 128 -5.81 -0.74 0.18
N ALA A 129 -6.91 -0.88 -0.55
CA ALA A 129 -6.85 -1.12 -1.99
C ALA A 129 -7.73 -0.19 -2.80
N SER A 130 -8.42 0.83 -2.28
CA SER A 130 -9.35 1.61 -3.11
C SER A 130 -9.33 3.11 -2.81
N LEU A 131 -9.56 3.93 -3.83
CA LEU A 131 -9.79 5.37 -3.69
C LEU A 131 -11.27 5.71 -3.48
N ILE A 132 -12.18 4.78 -3.79
CA ILE A 132 -13.65 4.98 -3.85
C ILE A 132 -14.44 3.90 -3.08
N SER A 133 -13.79 3.20 -2.15
CA SER A 133 -14.51 2.35 -1.18
C SER A 133 -15.34 3.21 -0.22
N SER A 134 -16.40 2.66 0.38
CA SER A 134 -17.19 3.40 1.38
C SER A 134 -16.31 3.99 2.48
N GLN A 135 -15.34 3.23 3.00
CA GLN A 135 -14.43 3.69 4.04
C GLN A 135 -13.49 4.81 3.58
N SER A 136 -13.07 4.80 2.30
CA SER A 136 -12.25 5.91 1.77
C SER A 136 -13.09 7.16 1.54
N CYS A 137 -14.34 7.00 1.10
CA CYS A 137 -15.28 8.10 0.97
C CYS A 137 -15.60 8.71 2.33
N GLU A 138 -16.08 7.92 3.30
CA GLU A 138 -16.35 8.36 4.67
C GLU A 138 -15.13 9.03 5.32
N ALA A 139 -13.93 8.52 5.09
CA ALA A 139 -12.71 9.15 5.57
C ALA A 139 -12.45 10.52 4.90
N MET A 140 -12.70 10.64 3.60
CA MET A 140 -12.62 11.93 2.89
C MET A 140 -13.66 12.91 3.40
N GLU A 141 -14.88 12.45 3.71
CA GLU A 141 -15.92 13.29 4.29
C GLU A 141 -15.53 13.81 5.67
N LEU A 142 -14.95 12.95 6.50
CA LEU A 142 -14.38 13.32 7.79
C LEU A 142 -13.25 14.35 7.64
N LEU A 143 -12.35 14.16 6.67
CA LEU A 143 -11.23 15.07 6.42
C LEU A 143 -11.70 16.44 5.91
N ASN A 144 -12.67 16.46 5.00
CA ASN A 144 -13.18 17.69 4.37
C ASN A 144 -14.25 18.40 5.21
N GLY A 145 -14.79 17.75 6.24
CA GLY A 145 -15.95 18.22 7.00
C GLY A 145 -17.23 18.34 6.16
N THR A 146 -17.28 17.69 4.98
CA THR A 146 -18.38 17.78 4.01
C THR A 146 -18.58 16.45 3.27
N VAL A 147 -19.84 16.09 3.00
CA VAL A 147 -20.20 14.85 2.28
C VAL A 147 -19.90 15.00 0.79
N THR A 148 -18.78 14.44 0.30
CA THR A 148 -18.43 14.39 -1.12
C THR A 148 -17.69 13.08 -1.44
N CYS A 149 -18.34 12.20 -2.20
CA CYS A 149 -17.71 11.04 -2.85
C CYS A 149 -17.49 11.33 -4.33
#